data_AF-A0A1G8Y2B1-F1
#
_entry.id   AF-A0A1G8Y2B1-F1
#
_cell.length_a   1.000
_cell.length_b   1.000
_cell.length_c   1.000
_cell.angle_alpha   90.00
_cell.angle_beta   90.00
_cell.angle_gamma   90.00
#
_symmetry.space_group_name_H-M   'P 1'
#
loop_
_entity.id
_entity.type
_entity.pdbx_description
1 polymer ?
#
loop_
_entity_poly.entity_id
_entity_poly.type
_entity_poly.pdbx_seq_one_letter_code
_entity_poly.pdbx_strand_id
1 'polypeptide(L)'
;MAIQAEGCAPLVRAFAEGKDQAEPVVNSGTAAEGIAIGFPARHRQILKAIADTNGIIITALEEKIEQAREELAKKGFYVEPMKAATYAGFPRYLSEYEQNQNERIVIPLCGTGIKAK
;
A
#
# COMPACT_ATOMS: atom_id res chain seq x y z
N MET A 1 7.38 4.61 -3.95
CA MET A 1 6.37 3.53 -3.98
C MET A 1 5.19 3.92 -3.09
N ALA A 2 3.97 3.67 -3.54
CA ALA A 2 2.74 3.77 -2.76
C ALA A 2 2.00 2.43 -2.76
N ILE A 3 1.26 2.16 -1.69
CA ILE A 3 0.53 0.91 -1.48
C ILE A 3 -0.93 1.23 -1.20
N GLN A 4 -1.84 0.49 -1.83
CA GLN A 4 -3.26 0.43 -1.44
C GLN A 4 -3.65 -1.01 -1.13
N ALA A 5 -4.68 -1.20 -0.30
CA ALA A 5 -5.26 -2.53 -0.11
C ALA A 5 -6.03 -2.94 -1.38
N GLU A 6 -5.96 -4.22 -1.76
CA GLU A 6 -6.65 -4.73 -2.95
C GLU A 6 -8.15 -4.45 -2.94
N GLY A 7 -8.79 -4.56 -1.78
CA GLY A 7 -10.22 -4.28 -1.61
C GLY A 7 -10.62 -2.80 -1.79
N CYS A 8 -9.65 -1.88 -1.85
CA CYS A 8 -9.90 -0.45 -2.03
C CYS A 8 -8.70 0.29 -2.65
N ALA A 9 -8.53 0.14 -3.98
CA ALA A 9 -7.35 0.64 -4.71
C ALA A 9 -7.64 1.63 -5.87
N PRO A 10 -8.31 2.78 -5.63
CA PRO A 10 -8.64 3.74 -6.70
C PRO A 10 -7.42 4.36 -7.40
N LEU A 11 -6.31 4.57 -6.69
CA LEU A 11 -5.09 5.16 -7.28
C LEU A 11 -4.31 4.13 -8.10
N VAL A 12 -4.31 2.85 -7.71
CA VAL A 12 -3.69 1.79 -8.52
C VAL A 12 -4.41 1.66 -9.86
N ARG A 13 -5.76 1.70 -9.88
CA ARG A 13 -6.53 1.69 -11.13
C ARG A 13 -6.18 2.87 -12.02
N ALA A 14 -6.20 4.08 -11.46
CA ALA A 14 -5.84 5.29 -12.20
C ALA A 14 -4.41 5.25 -12.75
N PHE A 15 -3.46 4.77 -11.95
CA PHE A 15 -2.05 4.63 -12.33
C PHE A 15 -1.89 3.63 -13.48
N ALA A 16 -2.52 2.46 -13.40
CA ALA A 16 -2.48 1.44 -14.46
C ALA A 16 -3.10 1.92 -15.78
N GLU A 17 -4.11 2.78 -15.70
CA GLU A 17 -4.78 3.38 -16.86
C GLU A 17 -4.08 4.66 -17.38
N GLY A 18 -3.00 5.10 -16.75
CA GLY A 18 -2.30 6.34 -17.12
C GLY A 18 -3.12 7.62 -16.90
N LYS A 19 -4.09 7.58 -15.98
CA LYS A 19 -4.95 8.73 -15.64
C LYS A 19 -4.28 9.64 -14.60
N ASP A 20 -4.53 10.94 -14.71
CA ASP A 20 -4.10 11.98 -13.76
C ASP A 20 -5.08 12.16 -12.58
N GLN A 21 -6.21 11.46 -12.63
CA GLN A 21 -7.25 11.45 -11.60
C GLN A 21 -7.77 10.04 -11.36
N ALA A 22 -8.14 9.77 -10.11
CA ALA A 22 -8.82 8.54 -9.76
C ALA A 22 -10.33 8.69 -9.86
N GLU A 23 -11.00 7.59 -10.14
CA GLU A 23 -12.44 7.47 -10.04
C GLU A 23 -12.81 6.87 -8.69
N PRO A 24 -13.98 7.23 -8.11
CA PRO A 24 -14.46 6.60 -6.90
C PRO A 24 -14.60 5.09 -7.06
N VAL A 25 -14.18 4.34 -6.05
CA VAL A 25 -14.43 2.90 -5.96
C VAL A 25 -15.22 2.57 -4.70
N VAL A 26 -15.99 1.50 -4.76
CA VAL A 26 -16.61 0.91 -3.57
C VAL A 26 -15.56 0.06 -2.86
N ASN A 27 -15.39 0.29 -1.56
CA ASN A 27 -14.57 -0.56 -0.72
C ASN A 27 -15.24 -1.94 -0.58
N SER A 28 -14.57 -3.00 -1.04
CA SER A 28 -15.07 -4.38 -0.96
C SER A 28 -14.68 -5.10 0.34
N GLY A 29 -14.09 -4.38 1.30
CA GLY A 29 -13.59 -4.90 2.57
C GLY A 29 -12.08 -5.09 2.54
N THR A 30 -11.41 -4.67 3.63
CA THR A 30 -9.98 -4.89 3.85
C THR A 30 -9.65 -4.85 5.34
N ALA A 31 -8.65 -5.63 5.77
CA ALA A 31 -8.10 -5.53 7.12
C ALA A 31 -7.41 -4.17 7.38
N ALA A 32 -6.98 -3.47 6.32
CA ALA A 32 -6.30 -2.18 6.39
C ALA A 32 -7.27 -1.00 6.30
N GLU A 33 -8.32 -0.98 7.14
CA GLU A 33 -9.43 -0.02 7.07
C GLU A 33 -9.01 1.46 7.00
N GLY A 34 -7.97 1.86 7.73
CA GLY A 34 -7.55 3.27 7.76
C GLY A 34 -6.88 3.77 6.49
N ILE A 35 -6.60 2.91 5.50
CA ILE A 35 -6.20 3.32 4.14
C ILE A 35 -7.26 2.98 3.08
N ALA A 36 -8.43 2.48 3.49
CA ALA A 36 -9.51 2.05 2.61
C ALA A 36 -10.38 3.22 2.13
N ILE A 37 -9.74 4.19 1.47
CA ILE A 37 -10.38 5.42 1.00
C ILE A 37 -10.77 5.25 -0.47
N GLY A 38 -12.06 5.05 -0.73
CA GLY A 38 -12.61 4.81 -2.08
C GLY A 38 -12.48 6.00 -3.03
N PHE A 39 -12.36 7.22 -2.50
CA PHE A 39 -12.09 8.42 -3.30
C PHE A 39 -11.17 9.39 -2.54
N PRO A 40 -9.83 9.25 -2.68
CA PRO A 40 -8.88 10.07 -1.92
C PRO A 40 -8.96 11.54 -2.31
N ALA A 41 -9.24 12.45 -1.36
CA ALA A 41 -9.39 13.89 -1.64
C ALA A 41 -8.22 14.54 -2.39
N ARG A 42 -7.00 13.99 -2.23
CA ARG A 42 -5.77 14.47 -2.88
C ARG A 42 -5.32 13.61 -4.05
N HIS A 43 -6.20 12.81 -4.65
CA HIS A 43 -5.84 11.83 -5.69
C HIS A 43 -4.96 12.42 -6.81
N ARG A 44 -5.28 13.61 -7.35
CA ARG A 44 -4.47 14.27 -8.39
C ARG A 44 -3.06 14.60 -7.91
N GLN A 45 -2.92 15.11 -6.69
CA GLN A 45 -1.62 15.45 -6.11
C GLN A 45 -0.78 14.20 -5.88
N ILE A 46 -1.40 13.10 -5.43
CA ILE A 46 -0.71 11.83 -5.20
C ILE A 46 -0.23 11.23 -6.52
N LEU A 47 -1.10 11.15 -7.53
CA LEU A 47 -0.74 10.64 -8.86
C LEU A 47 0.36 11.48 -9.52
N LYS A 48 0.27 12.81 -9.40
CA LYS A 48 1.34 13.72 -9.85
C LYS A 48 2.65 13.45 -9.13
N ALA A 49 2.65 13.34 -7.80
CA ALA A 49 3.88 13.07 -7.05
C ALA A 49 4.51 11.73 -7.44
N ILE A 50 3.69 10.70 -7.69
CA ILE A 50 4.15 9.41 -8.20
C ILE A 50 4.81 9.58 -9.58
N ALA A 51 4.16 10.25 -10.52
CA ALA A 51 4.73 10.52 -11.84
C ALA A 51 6.04 11.33 -11.78
N ASP A 52 6.06 12.43 -11.02
CA ASP A 52 7.23 13.31 -10.88
C ASP A 52 8.45 12.60 -10.26
N THR A 53 8.21 11.51 -9.51
CA THR A 53 9.27 10.72 -8.84
C THR A 53 9.60 9.41 -9.55
N ASN A 54 9.01 9.15 -10.73
CA ASN A 54 9.03 7.83 -11.37
C ASN A 54 8.65 6.70 -10.40
N GLY A 55 7.72 7.01 -9.51
CA GLY A 55 7.24 6.09 -8.49
C GLY A 55 6.28 5.06 -9.06
N ILE A 56 6.02 4.04 -8.23
CA ILE A 56 5.11 2.94 -8.53
C ILE A 56 4.01 2.90 -7.47
N ILE A 57 2.80 2.55 -7.88
CA ILE A 57 1.68 2.25 -6.98
C ILE A 57 1.28 0.78 -7.19
N ILE A 58 1.25 -0.02 -6.12
CA ILE A 58 0.80 -1.41 -6.17
C ILE A 58 -0.22 -1.71 -5.07
N THR A 59 -0.88 -2.86 -5.18
CA THR A 59 -1.79 -3.38 -4.16
C THR A 59 -1.11 -4.33 -3.19
N ALA A 60 -1.51 -4.28 -1.93
CA ALA A 60 -1.31 -5.34 -0.96
C ALA A 60 -2.49 -6.32 -1.03
N LEU A 61 -2.19 -7.61 -1.17
CA LEU A 61 -3.18 -8.68 -1.16
C LEU A 61 -3.78 -8.83 0.24
N GLU A 62 -5.10 -8.98 0.34
CA GLU A 62 -5.81 -9.00 1.63
C GLU A 62 -5.31 -10.13 2.54
N GLU A 63 -5.13 -11.33 1.99
CA GLU A 63 -4.66 -12.50 2.73
C GLU A 63 -3.21 -12.39 3.23
N LYS A 64 -2.44 -11.42 2.69
CA LYS A 64 -1.05 -11.17 3.07
C LYS A 64 -0.89 -10.10 4.14
N ILE A 65 -1.89 -9.25 4.37
CA ILE A 65 -1.79 -8.17 5.35
C ILE A 65 -1.58 -8.73 6.76
N GLU A 66 -2.35 -9.75 7.15
CA GLU A 66 -2.24 -10.33 8.49
C GLU A 66 -0.95 -11.15 8.66
N GLN A 67 -0.57 -11.92 7.63
CA GLN A 67 0.70 -12.66 7.60
C GLN A 67 1.89 -11.70 7.78
N ALA A 68 1.89 -10.58 7.04
CA ALA A 68 2.88 -9.52 7.18
C ALA A 68 2.92 -8.93 8.60
N ARG A 69 1.76 -8.76 9.22
CA ARG A 69 1.65 -8.22 10.59
C ARG A 69 2.28 -9.19 11.60
N GLU A 70 2.00 -10.48 11.47
CA GLU A 70 2.61 -11.52 12.31
C GLU A 70 4.14 -11.61 12.11
N GLU A 71 4.61 -11.54 10.86
CA GLU A 71 6.05 -11.53 10.56
C GLU A 71 6.76 -10.33 11.17
N LEU A 72 6.16 -9.13 11.07
CA LEU A 72 6.69 -7.93 11.69
C LEU A 72 6.71 -8.05 13.22
N ALA A 73 5.66 -8.61 13.82
CA ALA A 73 5.60 -8.84 15.26
C ALA A 73 6.71 -9.80 15.74
N LYS A 74 6.98 -10.88 14.99
CA LYS A 74 8.10 -11.82 15.27
C LYS A 74 9.47 -11.13 15.18
N LYS A 75 9.57 -10.02 14.44
CA LYS A 75 10.77 -9.16 14.34
C LYS A 75 10.80 -8.03 15.38
N GLY A 76 9.84 -7.97 16.30
CA GLY A 76 9.73 -6.94 17.34
C GLY A 76 8.97 -5.67 16.93
N PHE A 77 8.34 -5.66 15.76
CA PHE A 77 7.55 -4.53 15.27
C PHE A 77 6.06 -4.83 15.38
N TYR A 78 5.43 -4.38 16.48
CA TYR A 78 3.98 -4.49 16.63
C TYR A 78 3.27 -3.30 15.98
N VAL A 79 2.66 -3.53 14.82
CA VAL A 79 2.10 -2.48 13.96
C VAL A 79 0.62 -2.69 13.64
N GLU A 80 -0.06 -1.62 13.24
CA GLU A 80 -1.44 -1.65 12.74
C GLU A 80 -1.52 -2.36 11.37
N PRO A 81 -2.68 -2.95 11.00
CA PRO A 81 -2.86 -3.63 9.71
C PRO A 81 -2.48 -2.78 8.48
N MET A 82 -2.77 -1.48 8.50
CA MET A 82 -2.41 -0.56 7.41
C MET A 82 -0.90 -0.36 7.22
N LYS A 83 -0.10 -0.54 8.28
CA LYS A 83 1.37 -0.53 8.17
C LYS A 83 1.88 -1.89 7.69
N ALA A 84 1.27 -2.97 8.18
CA ALA A 84 1.53 -4.31 7.67
C ALA A 84 1.23 -4.43 6.17
N ALA A 85 0.18 -3.77 5.66
CA ALA A 85 -0.13 -3.73 4.24
C ALA A 85 1.03 -3.20 3.39
N THR A 86 1.77 -2.20 3.88
CA THR A 86 2.94 -1.68 3.16
C THR A 86 4.03 -2.75 3.02
N TYR A 87 4.26 -3.52 4.08
CA TYR A 87 5.19 -4.64 4.07
C TYR A 87 4.65 -5.83 3.24
N ALA A 88 3.34 -6.09 3.26
CA ALA A 88 2.70 -7.15 2.48
C ALA A 88 2.79 -6.93 0.97
N GLY A 89 2.75 -5.67 0.51
CA GLY A 89 2.95 -5.34 -0.90
C GLY A 89 4.41 -5.43 -1.36
N PHE A 90 5.37 -5.42 -0.44
CA PHE A 90 6.79 -5.35 -0.78
C PHE A 90 7.32 -6.59 -1.55
N PRO A 91 6.98 -7.84 -1.19
CA PRO A 91 7.34 -9.00 -2.01
C PRO A 91 6.85 -8.91 -3.46
N ARG A 92 5.63 -8.39 -3.67
CA ARG A 92 5.06 -8.18 -5.01
C ARG A 92 5.85 -7.13 -5.79
N TYR A 93 6.23 -6.04 -5.14
CA TYR A 93 7.14 -5.05 -5.73
C TYR A 93 8.44 -5.69 -6.21
N LEU A 94 9.09 -6.52 -5.38
CA LEU A 94 10.34 -7.17 -5.76
C LEU A 94 10.21 -8.16 -6.91
N SER A 95 9.06 -8.83 -7.05
CA SER A 95 8.80 -9.73 -8.17
C SER A 95 8.45 -9.00 -9.47
N GLU A 96 7.74 -7.87 -9.40
CA GLU A 96 7.36 -7.08 -10.58
C GLU A 96 8.50 -6.18 -11.07
N TYR A 97 9.42 -5.81 -10.18
CA TYR A 97 10.53 -4.88 -10.44
C TYR A 97 11.87 -5.48 -10.01
N GLU A 98 12.23 -6.63 -10.59
CA GLU A 98 13.43 -7.40 -10.23
C GLU A 98 14.73 -6.58 -10.28
N GLN A 99 14.80 -5.60 -11.18
CA GLN A 99 15.96 -4.69 -11.27
C GLN A 99 16.22 -3.91 -9.96
N ASN A 100 15.23 -3.81 -9.08
CA ASN A 100 15.32 -3.08 -7.82
C ASN A 100 15.71 -3.98 -6.62
N GLN A 101 15.98 -5.27 -6.82
CA GLN A 101 16.28 -6.22 -5.72
C GLN A 101 17.54 -5.87 -4.92
N ASN A 102 18.48 -5.14 -5.52
CA ASN A 102 19.73 -4.71 -4.86
C ASN A 102 19.67 -3.28 -4.29
N GLU A 103 18.50 -2.63 -4.37
CA GLU A 103 18.34 -1.27 -3.84
C GLU A 103 18.16 -1.25 -2.32
N ARG A 104 18.47 -0.11 -1.71
CA ARG A 104 18.16 0.12 -0.31
C ARG A 104 16.73 0.63 -0.18
N ILE A 105 15.89 -0.15 0.50
CA ILE A 105 14.46 0.13 0.62
C ILE A 105 14.12 0.45 2.07
N VAL A 106 13.36 1.53 2.27
CA VAL A 106 12.89 1.96 3.58
C VAL A 106 11.37 1.81 3.63
N ILE A 107 10.87 1.02 4.58
CA ILE A 107 9.44 0.84 4.82
C ILE A 107 9.07 1.61 6.10
N PRO A 108 8.30 2.71 5.99
CA PRO A 108 7.93 3.51 7.15
C PRO A 108 6.80 2.85 7.96
N LEU A 109 7.12 2.36 9.16
CA LEU A 109 6.17 1.74 10.10
C LEU A 109 5.64 2.76 11.12
N CYS A 110 5.02 3.85 10.65
CA CYS A 110 4.63 5.00 11.49
C CYS A 110 3.38 4.79 12.37
N GLY A 111 2.96 3.55 12.66
CA GLY A 111 1.72 3.22 13.40
C GLY A 111 1.93 2.08 14.37
N THR A 112 1.40 2.20 15.59
CA THR A 112 1.57 1.22 16.67
C THR A 112 0.38 0.28 16.75
N GLY A 113 0.65 -1.03 16.82
CA GLY A 113 -0.39 -2.05 16.99
C GLY A 113 -1.19 -1.92 18.29
N ILE A 114 -0.72 -1.12 19.27
CA ILE A 114 -1.44 -0.89 20.55
C ILE A 114 -2.83 -0.27 20.32
N LYS A 115 -3.02 0.44 19.20
CA LYS A 115 -4.30 1.07 18.84
C LYS A 115 -5.18 0.20 17.96
N ALA A 116 -4.67 -0.94 17.50
CA ALA A 116 -5.43 -1.90 16.71
C ALA A 116 -6.21 -2.80 17.67
N LYS A 117 -7.55 -2.82 17.54
CA LYS A 117 -8.41 -3.79 18.22
C LYS A 117 -8.35 -5.13 17.52
#